data_AF-A0A7K1D2P4-F1
#
_entry.id   AF-A0A7K1D2P4-F1
#
_cell.length_a   1.000
_cell.length_b   1.000
_cell.length_c   1.000
_cell.angle_alpha   90.00
_cell.angle_beta   90.00
_cell.angle_gamma   90.00
#
_symmetry.space_group_name_H-M   'P 1'
#
loop_
_entity.id
_entity.type
_entity.pdbx_description
1 polymer ?
#
loop_
_entity_poly.entity_id
_entity_poly.type
_entity_poly.pdbx_seq_one_letter_code
_entity_poly.pdbx_strand_id
1 'polypeptide(L)'
;VMVVFSGFTIRSRAKEIPGIFLLGTISMLTVVVVSLSVIFGFHIFPMQGRTIVPLAGMMIGNSMTSCVLVGRRIVGELSDKRDEVEARLALGLSWQDASRPNVRAALRTALVPQIETTKAVGLVFLPGAMTGLVLAGVDAVDAVTIQLALMYLVLGSVATSVTVIGLGLTRQVFTPDHRLKPIARSSH
;
A
#
# COMPACT_ATOMS: atom_id res chain seq x y z
N VAL A 1 -17.16 6.25 5.92
CA VAL A 1 -17.31 4.88 6.48
C VAL A 1 -16.18 3.94 6.05
N MET A 2 -15.94 3.73 4.74
CA MET A 2 -14.95 2.75 4.26
C MET A 2 -13.52 2.99 4.77
N VAL A 3 -13.03 4.24 4.78
CA VAL A 3 -11.68 4.57 5.29
C VAL A 3 -11.51 4.20 6.77
N VAL A 4 -12.51 4.48 7.59
CA VAL A 4 -12.49 4.16 9.04
C VAL A 4 -12.53 2.64 9.25
N PHE A 5 -13.40 1.94 8.53
CA PHE A 5 -13.48 0.47 8.58
C PHE A 5 -12.17 -0.18 8.13
N SER A 6 -11.50 0.43 7.15
CA SER A 6 -10.18 0.00 6.67
C SER A 6 -9.12 0.19 7.74
N GLY A 7 -9.09 1.34 8.41
CA GLY A 7 -8.21 1.56 9.56
C GLY A 7 -8.40 0.52 10.66
N PHE A 8 -9.65 0.17 10.97
CA PHE A 8 -9.96 -0.89 11.93
C PHE A 8 -9.45 -2.26 11.48
N THR A 9 -9.62 -2.59 10.20
CA THR A 9 -9.15 -3.86 9.63
C THR A 9 -7.63 -3.95 9.57
N ILE A 10 -6.94 -2.85 9.27
CA ILE A 10 -5.47 -2.78 9.31
C ILE A 10 -4.99 -3.01 10.74
N ARG A 11 -5.61 -2.35 11.73
CA ARG A 11 -5.31 -2.56 13.15
C ARG A 11 -5.51 -4.01 13.58
N SER A 12 -6.61 -4.65 13.17
CA SER A 12 -6.88 -6.04 13.55
C SER A 12 -5.90 -7.03 12.94
N ARG A 13 -5.36 -6.72 11.74
CA ARG A 13 -4.39 -7.54 11.02
C ARG A 13 -2.92 -7.25 11.34
N ALA A 14 -2.60 -6.16 12.03
CA ALA A 14 -1.22 -5.77 12.36
C ALA A 14 -1.13 -5.23 13.80
N LYS A 15 -1.69 -5.97 14.76
CA LYS A 15 -1.80 -5.55 16.17
C LYS A 15 -0.44 -5.31 16.83
N GLU A 16 0.59 -6.00 16.34
CA GLU A 16 1.98 -5.86 16.79
C GLU A 16 2.58 -4.47 16.50
N ILE A 17 1.95 -3.66 15.64
CA ILE A 17 2.46 -2.35 15.24
C ILE A 17 1.77 -1.23 16.04
N PRO A 18 2.48 -0.53 16.94
CA PRO A 18 1.89 0.57 17.70
C PRO A 18 1.49 1.72 16.76
N GLY A 19 0.32 2.33 17.00
CA GLY A 19 -0.14 3.48 16.21
C GLY A 19 -0.64 3.16 14.78
N ILE A 20 -0.66 1.88 14.38
CA ILE A 20 -1.03 1.47 13.02
C ILE A 20 -2.45 1.84 12.62
N PHE A 21 -3.37 2.03 13.57
CA PHE A 21 -4.73 2.46 13.28
C PHE A 21 -4.75 3.86 12.66
N LEU A 22 -4.10 4.84 13.30
CA LEU A 22 -4.07 6.21 12.80
C LEU A 22 -3.26 6.27 11.50
N LEU A 23 -2.10 5.61 11.48
CA LEU A 23 -1.23 5.53 10.31
C LEU A 23 -1.95 4.89 9.10
N GLY A 24 -2.62 3.77 9.32
CA GLY A 24 -3.41 3.05 8.32
C GLY A 24 -4.59 3.87 7.82
N THR A 25 -5.29 4.57 8.72
CA THR A 25 -6.40 5.46 8.34
C THR A 25 -5.91 6.63 7.48
N ILE A 26 -4.81 7.28 7.87
CA ILE A 26 -4.18 8.35 7.07
C ILE A 26 -3.73 7.81 5.72
N SER A 27 -3.09 6.64 5.68
CA SER A 27 -2.68 6.00 4.44
C SER A 27 -3.85 5.75 3.49
N MET A 28 -4.94 5.14 3.98
CA MET A 28 -6.13 4.90 3.17
C MET A 28 -6.81 6.19 2.73
N LEU A 29 -6.81 7.23 3.57
CA LEU A 29 -7.32 8.55 3.20
C LEU A 29 -6.47 9.13 2.05
N THR A 30 -5.15 9.10 2.16
CA THR A 30 -4.23 9.58 1.11
C THR A 30 -4.44 8.80 -0.19
N VAL A 31 -4.60 7.48 -0.13
CA VAL A 31 -4.92 6.66 -1.32
C VAL A 31 -6.18 7.15 -2.00
N VAL A 32 -7.28 7.30 -1.25
CA VAL A 32 -8.56 7.74 -1.84
C VAL A 32 -8.41 9.13 -2.45
N VAL A 33 -7.78 10.07 -1.73
CA VAL A 33 -7.58 11.44 -2.21
C VAL A 33 -6.74 11.44 -3.50
N VAL A 34 -5.60 10.76 -3.52
CA VAL A 34 -4.71 10.71 -4.69
C VAL A 34 -5.41 10.04 -5.87
N SER A 35 -6.02 8.87 -5.68
CA SER A 35 -6.62 8.12 -6.79
C SER A 35 -7.86 8.81 -7.36
N LEU A 36 -8.71 9.41 -6.51
CA LEU A 36 -9.84 10.20 -6.99
C LEU A 36 -9.38 11.49 -7.66
N SER A 37 -8.33 12.14 -7.16
CA SER A 37 -7.76 13.33 -7.81
C SER A 37 -7.23 13.01 -9.20
N VAL A 38 -6.61 11.84 -9.40
CA VAL A 38 -6.16 11.38 -10.72
C VAL A 38 -7.36 11.12 -11.63
N ILE A 39 -8.38 10.37 -11.17
CA ILE A 39 -9.55 10.05 -11.98
C ILE A 39 -10.29 11.31 -12.43
N PHE A 40 -10.59 12.21 -11.50
CA PHE A 40 -11.39 13.40 -11.80
C PHE A 40 -10.56 14.52 -12.39
N GLY A 41 -9.30 14.70 -11.97
CA GLY A 41 -8.41 15.72 -12.51
C GLY A 41 -8.11 15.51 -13.99
N PHE A 42 -8.06 14.25 -14.45
CA PHE A 42 -7.87 13.91 -15.86
C PHE A 42 -9.18 13.56 -16.61
N HIS A 43 -10.34 13.73 -15.97
CA HIS A 43 -11.66 13.37 -16.53
C HIS A 43 -11.73 11.97 -17.15
N ILE A 44 -11.08 10.98 -16.52
CA ILE A 44 -10.99 9.60 -17.02
C ILE A 44 -12.36 8.90 -16.93
N PHE A 45 -13.12 9.18 -15.86
CA PHE A 45 -14.45 8.58 -15.64
C PHE A 45 -15.50 9.64 -15.30
N PRO A 46 -16.77 9.41 -15.65
CA PRO A 46 -17.87 10.29 -15.28
C PRO A 46 -18.04 10.32 -13.76
N MET A 47 -18.28 11.51 -13.21
CA MET A 47 -18.45 11.75 -11.77
C MET A 47 -19.83 11.30 -11.28
N GLN A 48 -20.08 9.99 -11.35
CA GLN A 48 -21.33 9.35 -10.94
C GLN A 48 -21.09 8.42 -9.76
N GLY A 49 -21.93 8.48 -8.72
CA GLY A 49 -21.75 7.66 -7.51
C GLY A 49 -21.61 6.15 -7.77
N ARG A 50 -22.27 5.62 -8.81
CA ARG A 50 -22.18 4.22 -9.25
C ARG A 50 -20.76 3.82 -9.70
N THR A 51 -19.96 4.76 -10.16
CA THR A 51 -18.56 4.54 -10.58
C THR A 51 -17.60 4.78 -9.41
N ILE A 52 -17.86 5.80 -8.60
CA ILE A 52 -16.97 6.20 -7.50
C ILE A 52 -16.87 5.13 -6.43
N VAL A 53 -18.02 4.58 -6.01
CA VAL A 53 -18.06 3.65 -4.86
C VAL A 53 -17.27 2.37 -5.14
N PRO A 54 -17.46 1.67 -6.28
CA PRO A 54 -16.65 0.48 -6.61
C PRO A 54 -15.17 0.79 -6.76
N LEU A 55 -14.82 1.91 -7.40
CA LEU A 55 -13.41 2.29 -7.62
C LEU A 55 -12.71 2.57 -6.30
N ALA A 56 -13.30 3.40 -5.44
CA ALA A 56 -12.77 3.68 -4.11
C ALA A 56 -12.63 2.39 -3.29
N GLY A 57 -13.62 1.50 -3.34
CA GLY A 57 -13.56 0.21 -2.68
C GLY A 57 -12.42 -0.68 -3.18
N MET A 58 -12.19 -0.70 -4.48
CA MET A 58 -11.08 -1.45 -5.09
C MET A 58 -9.73 -0.87 -4.69
N MET A 59 -9.56 0.46 -4.72
CA MET A 59 -8.31 1.11 -4.32
C MET A 59 -7.98 0.84 -2.85
N ILE A 60 -8.97 1.00 -1.97
CA ILE A 60 -8.84 0.72 -0.54
C ILE A 60 -8.52 -0.76 -0.30
N GLY A 61 -9.28 -1.68 -0.91
CA GLY A 61 -9.13 -3.12 -0.68
C GLY A 61 -7.75 -3.65 -1.06
N ASN A 62 -7.25 -3.28 -2.23
CA ASN A 62 -5.90 -3.66 -2.68
C ASN A 62 -4.82 -3.00 -1.80
N SER A 63 -4.97 -1.71 -1.50
CA SER A 63 -3.99 -0.96 -0.69
C SER A 63 -3.93 -1.44 0.76
N MET A 64 -5.05 -1.90 1.32
CA MET A 64 -5.15 -2.41 2.69
C MET A 64 -4.28 -3.65 2.90
N THR A 65 -4.29 -4.58 1.95
CA THR A 65 -3.50 -5.82 2.04
C THR A 65 -2.00 -5.50 1.97
N SER A 66 -1.60 -4.65 1.02
CA SER A 66 -0.20 -4.20 0.91
C SER A 66 0.25 -3.34 2.09
N CYS A 67 -0.64 -2.55 2.68
CA CYS A 67 -0.39 -1.77 3.89
C CYS A 67 -0.02 -2.66 5.07
N VAL A 68 -0.80 -3.72 5.32
CA VAL A 68 -0.50 -4.69 6.38
C VAL A 68 0.82 -5.40 6.10
N LEU A 69 1.04 -5.83 4.86
CA LEU A 69 2.25 -6.54 4.46
C LEU A 69 3.51 -5.69 4.64
N VAL A 70 3.52 -4.44 4.15
CA VAL A 70 4.69 -3.57 4.30
C VAL A 70 4.96 -3.24 5.76
N GLY A 71 3.93 -2.98 6.56
CA GLY A 71 4.08 -2.67 7.98
C GLY A 71 4.77 -3.81 8.71
N ARG A 72 4.27 -5.03 8.53
CA ARG A 72 4.86 -6.25 9.09
C ARG A 72 6.28 -6.47 8.62
N ARG A 73 6.53 -6.26 7.32
CA ARG A 73 7.86 -6.49 6.75
C ARG A 73 8.89 -5.48 7.23
N ILE A 74 8.52 -4.21 7.40
CA ILE A 74 9.41 -3.20 8.00
C ILE A 74 9.77 -3.59 9.43
N VAL A 75 8.76 -3.95 10.23
CA VAL A 75 8.96 -4.36 11.62
C VAL A 75 9.86 -5.60 11.71
N GLY A 76 9.61 -6.61 10.87
CA GLY A 76 10.46 -7.80 10.76
C GLY A 76 11.89 -7.48 10.35
N GLU A 77 12.11 -6.76 9.23
CA GLU A 77 13.45 -6.42 8.73
C GLU A 77 14.26 -5.57 9.70
N LEU A 78 13.63 -4.68 10.48
CA LEU A 78 14.31 -3.87 11.48
C LEU A 78 14.60 -4.65 12.78
N SER A 79 13.76 -5.63 13.11
CA SER A 79 13.97 -6.50 14.27
C SER A 79 15.05 -7.54 14.01
N ASP A 80 15.01 -8.18 12.84
CA ASP A 80 15.93 -9.28 12.48
C ASP A 80 17.35 -8.78 12.20
N LYS A 81 17.49 -7.56 11.64
CA LYS A 81 18.78 -6.94 11.32
C LYS A 81 19.09 -5.75 12.22
N ARG A 82 18.64 -5.83 13.48
CA ARG A 82 18.84 -4.76 14.46
C ARG A 82 20.31 -4.41 14.63
N ASP A 83 21.18 -5.41 14.73
CA ASP A 83 22.62 -5.24 14.93
C ASP A 83 23.25 -4.46 13.76
N GLU A 84 22.83 -4.71 12.53
CA GLU A 84 23.29 -3.96 11.36
C GLU A 84 22.84 -2.49 11.40
N VAL A 85 21.59 -2.24 11.82
CA VAL A 85 21.05 -0.88 11.93
C VAL A 85 21.77 -0.12 13.04
N GLU A 86 22.02 -0.74 14.18
CA GLU A 86 22.76 -0.15 15.30
C GLU A 86 24.23 0.10 14.95
N ALA A 87 24.88 -0.80 14.20
CA ALA A 87 26.22 -0.58 13.68
C ALA A 87 26.29 0.64 12.76
N ARG A 88 25.30 0.80 11.86
CA ARG A 88 25.21 1.99 10.99
C ARG A 88 25.02 3.28 11.80
N LEU A 89 24.17 3.25 12.82
CA LEU A 89 23.98 4.39 13.72
C LEU A 89 25.27 4.72 14.50
N ALA A 90 26.01 3.71 14.95
CA ALA A 90 27.30 3.89 15.64
C ALA A 90 28.38 4.49 14.73
N LEU A 91 28.29 4.27 13.41
CA LEU A 91 29.12 4.93 12.39
C LEU A 91 28.69 6.39 12.11
N GLY A 92 27.69 6.91 12.83
CA GLY A 92 27.21 8.29 12.69
C GLY A 92 26.15 8.52 11.61
N LEU A 93 25.61 7.45 11.02
CA LEU A 93 24.52 7.58 10.04
C LEU A 93 23.23 8.03 10.72
N SER A 94 22.41 8.79 9.98
CA SER A 94 21.06 9.16 10.41
C SER A 94 20.16 7.91 10.49
N TRP A 95 19.07 7.97 11.27
CA TRP A 95 18.10 6.86 11.31
C TRP A 95 17.47 6.60 9.93
N GLN A 96 17.35 7.62 9.09
CA GLN A 96 16.85 7.51 7.72
C GLN A 96 17.78 6.64 6.89
N ASP A 97 19.08 6.92 6.94
CA ASP A 97 20.09 6.21 6.14
C ASP A 97 20.38 4.81 6.70
N ALA A 98 20.42 4.66 8.02
CA ALA A 98 20.67 3.39 8.69
C ALA A 98 19.56 2.35 8.39
N SER A 99 18.30 2.81 8.31
CA SER A 99 17.13 1.95 8.05
C SER A 99 16.77 1.82 6.56
N ARG A 100 17.29 2.69 5.69
CA ARG A 100 16.96 2.75 4.26
C ARG A 100 17.04 1.40 3.54
N PRO A 101 18.08 0.54 3.73
CA PRO A 101 18.17 -0.75 3.04
C PRO A 101 17.03 -1.70 3.42
N ASN A 102 16.74 -1.78 4.73
CA ASN A 102 15.70 -2.63 5.32
C ASN A 102 14.31 -2.18 4.87
N VAL A 103 14.06 -0.88 4.92
CA VAL A 103 12.80 -0.26 4.48
C VAL A 103 12.61 -0.47 2.99
N ARG A 104 13.63 -0.22 2.17
CA ARG A 104 13.58 -0.46 0.72
C ARG A 104 13.25 -1.92 0.38
N ALA A 105 13.86 -2.87 1.10
CA ALA A 105 13.56 -4.28 0.93
C ALA A 105 12.09 -4.58 1.24
N ALA A 106 11.58 -4.08 2.37
CA ALA A 106 10.18 -4.26 2.77
C ALA A 106 9.18 -3.66 1.78
N LEU A 107 9.46 -2.45 1.27
CA LEU A 107 8.64 -1.78 0.26
C LEU A 107 8.60 -2.60 -1.03
N ARG A 108 9.76 -3.11 -1.49
CA ARG A 108 9.83 -3.96 -2.68
C ARG A 108 8.98 -5.22 -2.51
N THR A 109 9.10 -5.91 -1.37
CA THR A 109 8.30 -7.11 -1.08
C THR A 109 6.80 -6.82 -1.12
N ALA A 110 6.36 -5.65 -0.65
CA ALA A 110 4.94 -5.29 -0.66
C ALA A 110 4.41 -4.88 -2.05
N LEU A 111 5.28 -4.39 -2.94
CA LEU A 111 4.88 -3.92 -4.28
C LEU A 111 4.94 -5.01 -5.36
N VAL A 112 5.85 -5.98 -5.22
CA VAL A 112 6.06 -7.04 -6.21
C VAL A 112 4.75 -7.76 -6.59
N PRO A 113 3.89 -8.21 -5.66
CA PRO A 113 2.66 -8.91 -6.03
C PRO A 113 1.77 -8.09 -6.96
N GLN A 114 1.56 -6.80 -6.67
CA GLN A 114 0.72 -5.92 -7.48
C GLN A 114 1.33 -5.67 -8.86
N ILE A 115 2.65 -5.53 -8.94
CA ILE A 115 3.38 -5.38 -10.20
C ILE A 115 3.20 -6.63 -11.06
N GLU A 116 3.37 -7.81 -10.48
CA GLU A 116 3.22 -9.08 -11.20
C GLU A 116 1.78 -9.32 -11.66
N THR A 117 0.77 -9.00 -10.84
CA THR A 117 -0.64 -9.04 -11.27
C THR A 117 -0.90 -8.08 -12.44
N THR A 118 -0.34 -6.87 -12.38
CA THR A 118 -0.51 -5.87 -13.45
C THR A 118 0.16 -6.32 -14.76
N LYS A 119 1.31 -6.98 -14.69
CA LYS A 119 2.03 -7.53 -15.87
C LYS A 119 1.32 -8.74 -16.49
N ALA A 120 0.71 -9.59 -15.67
CA ALA A 120 0.11 -10.85 -16.12
C ALA A 120 -1.29 -10.66 -16.74
N VAL A 121 -1.94 -9.53 -16.48
CA VAL A 121 -3.28 -9.22 -17.02
C VAL A 121 -3.28 -9.19 -18.54
N GLY A 122 -4.27 -9.84 -19.14
CA GLY A 122 -4.42 -9.93 -20.59
C GLY A 122 -3.54 -10.99 -21.25
N LEU A 123 -2.50 -11.50 -20.57
CA LEU A 123 -1.66 -12.59 -21.05
C LEU A 123 -2.11 -13.95 -20.49
N VAL A 124 -2.32 -14.04 -19.18
CA VAL A 124 -2.61 -15.30 -18.48
C VAL A 124 -4.06 -15.38 -18.03
N PHE A 125 -4.65 -14.25 -17.65
CA PHE A 125 -6.04 -14.19 -17.21
C PHE A 125 -6.69 -12.86 -17.63
N LEU A 126 -7.96 -12.95 -17.99
CA LEU A 126 -8.82 -11.79 -18.24
C LEU A 126 -9.51 -11.39 -16.92
N PRO A 127 -9.36 -10.14 -16.45
CA PRO A 127 -10.04 -9.67 -15.25
C PRO A 127 -11.56 -9.80 -15.37
N GLY A 128 -12.22 -10.23 -14.30
CA GLY A 128 -13.68 -10.44 -14.30
C GLY A 128 -14.49 -9.19 -14.65
N ALA A 129 -14.01 -7.99 -14.28
CA ALA A 129 -14.64 -6.73 -14.66
C ALA A 129 -14.56 -6.47 -16.17
N MET A 130 -13.41 -6.77 -16.79
CA MET A 130 -13.24 -6.66 -18.24
C MET A 130 -14.15 -7.65 -18.97
N THR A 131 -14.15 -8.92 -18.56
CA THR A 131 -15.05 -9.94 -19.13
C THR A 131 -16.52 -9.53 -18.97
N GLY A 132 -16.90 -8.97 -17.82
CA GLY A 132 -18.24 -8.47 -17.58
C GLY A 132 -18.64 -7.33 -18.52
N LEU A 133 -17.73 -6.40 -18.84
CA LEU A 133 -17.99 -5.34 -19.83
C LEU A 133 -18.17 -5.91 -21.23
N VAL A 134 -17.34 -6.86 -21.64
CA VAL A 134 -17.45 -7.53 -22.94
C VAL A 134 -18.78 -8.29 -23.05
N LEU A 135 -19.17 -9.04 -22.01
CA LEU A 135 -20.46 -9.73 -21.97
C LEU A 135 -21.66 -8.78 -21.95
N ALA A 136 -21.47 -7.55 -21.45
CA ALA A 136 -22.48 -6.50 -21.48
C ALA A 136 -22.57 -5.76 -22.83
N GLY A 137 -21.80 -6.18 -23.84
CA GLY A 137 -21.83 -5.62 -25.20
C GLY A 137 -20.92 -4.41 -25.41
N VAL A 138 -20.00 -4.13 -24.49
CA VAL A 138 -18.95 -3.11 -24.70
C VAL A 138 -17.88 -3.66 -25.64
N ASP A 139 -17.39 -2.83 -26.55
CA ASP A 139 -16.29 -3.20 -27.45
C ASP A 139 -15.08 -3.71 -26.67
N ALA A 140 -14.50 -4.81 -27.14
CA ALA A 140 -13.40 -5.49 -26.44
C ALA A 140 -12.18 -4.59 -26.22
N VAL A 141 -11.89 -3.73 -27.20
CA VAL A 141 -10.76 -2.78 -27.14
C VAL A 141 -10.98 -1.73 -26.04
N ASP A 142 -12.21 -1.24 -25.89
CA ASP A 142 -12.57 -0.26 -24.86
C ASP A 142 -12.52 -0.90 -23.47
N ALA A 143 -13.04 -2.13 -23.34
CA ALA A 143 -12.98 -2.89 -22.10
C ALA A 143 -11.53 -3.13 -21.63
N VAL A 144 -10.61 -3.47 -22.55
CA VAL A 144 -9.18 -3.60 -22.26
C VAL A 144 -8.58 -2.27 -21.80
N THR A 145 -8.86 -1.18 -22.51
CA THR A 145 -8.29 0.14 -22.22
C THR A 145 -8.69 0.63 -20.84
N ILE A 146 -9.98 0.52 -20.51
CA ILE A 146 -10.51 0.84 -19.17
C ILE A 146 -9.82 -0.03 -18.12
N GLN A 147 -9.71 -1.34 -18.36
CA GLN A 147 -9.11 -2.26 -17.40
C GLN A 147 -7.63 -1.96 -17.15
N LEU A 148 -6.85 -1.61 -18.19
CA LEU A 148 -5.45 -1.21 -18.05
C LEU A 148 -5.34 0.07 -17.21
N ALA A 149 -6.17 1.08 -17.48
CA ALA A 149 -6.19 2.31 -16.69
C ALA A 149 -6.48 2.02 -15.20
N LEU A 150 -7.43 1.13 -14.91
CA LEU A 150 -7.73 0.71 -13.55
C LEU A 150 -6.57 -0.04 -12.90
N MET A 151 -5.88 -0.93 -13.62
CA MET A 151 -4.75 -1.66 -13.07
C MET A 151 -3.60 -0.74 -12.68
N TYR A 152 -3.27 0.24 -13.51
CA TYR A 152 -2.27 1.25 -13.18
C TYR A 152 -2.71 2.14 -12.01
N LEU A 153 -4.00 2.47 -11.93
CA LEU A 153 -4.55 3.21 -10.79
C LEU A 153 -4.46 2.41 -9.48
N VAL A 154 -4.76 1.11 -9.51
CA VAL A 154 -4.58 0.22 -8.35
C VAL A 154 -3.11 0.13 -7.96
N LEU A 155 -2.20 -0.05 -8.94
CA LEU A 155 -0.77 -0.09 -8.69
C LEU A 155 -0.28 1.23 -8.04
N GLY A 156 -0.72 2.38 -8.55
CA GLY A 156 -0.42 3.69 -7.96
C GLY A 156 -0.99 3.85 -6.55
N SER A 157 -2.20 3.34 -6.30
CA SER A 157 -2.83 3.34 -4.98
C SER A 157 -2.03 2.52 -3.97
N VAL A 158 -1.63 1.30 -4.36
CA VAL A 158 -0.78 0.43 -3.55
C VAL A 158 0.57 1.08 -3.28
N ALA A 159 1.22 1.65 -4.29
CA ALA A 159 2.49 2.38 -4.15
C ALA A 159 2.37 3.58 -3.19
N THR A 160 1.28 4.33 -3.27
CA THR A 160 0.98 5.45 -2.37
C THR A 160 0.86 4.96 -0.93
N SER A 161 0.05 3.92 -0.69
CA SER A 161 -0.13 3.33 0.64
C SER A 161 1.20 2.82 1.22
N VAL A 162 1.95 2.06 0.42
CA VAL A 162 3.23 1.48 0.81
C VAL A 162 4.24 2.57 1.19
N THR A 163 4.25 3.68 0.46
CA THR A 163 5.12 4.84 0.75
C THR A 163 4.70 5.55 2.03
N VAL A 164 3.40 5.85 2.20
CA VAL A 164 2.89 6.55 3.39
C VAL A 164 3.17 5.74 4.65
N ILE A 165 2.89 4.44 4.62
CA ILE A 165 3.17 3.54 5.75
C ILE A 165 4.68 3.42 5.96
N GLY A 166 5.46 3.25 4.90
CA GLY A 166 6.91 3.13 4.98
C GLY A 166 7.55 4.32 5.69
N LEU A 167 7.21 5.54 5.27
CA LEU A 167 7.74 6.76 5.86
C LEU A 167 7.20 7.04 7.26
N GLY A 168 5.91 6.81 7.48
CA GLY A 168 5.31 7.13 8.77
C GLY A 168 5.63 6.10 9.85
N LEU A 169 5.72 4.82 9.51
CA LEU A 169 6.10 3.76 10.45
C LEU A 169 7.58 3.85 10.84
N THR A 170 8.47 4.09 9.88
CA THR A 170 9.90 4.28 10.16
C THR A 170 10.12 5.43 11.15
N ARG A 171 9.43 6.56 10.95
CA ARG A 171 9.44 7.68 11.92
C ARG A 171 8.94 7.30 13.32
N GLN A 172 8.01 6.36 13.47
CA GLN A 172 7.47 5.96 14.77
C GLN A 172 8.34 4.94 15.52
N VAL A 173 9.07 4.09 14.77
CA VAL A 173 9.91 3.02 15.30
C VAL A 173 11.24 3.56 15.86
N PHE A 174 11.74 4.67 15.32
CA PHE A 174 12.88 5.39 15.88
C PHE A 174 12.43 6.44 16.91
N THR A 175 13.20 6.60 17.98
CA THR A 175 13.04 7.69 18.95
C THR A 175 13.75 8.97 18.46
N PRO A 176 13.42 10.16 19.02
CA PRO A 176 14.14 11.40 18.71
C PRO A 176 15.65 11.29 18.93
N ASP A 177 16.08 10.43 19.84
CA ASP A 177 17.50 10.14 20.13
C ASP A 177 18.12 9.12 19.17
N HIS A 178 17.50 8.88 18.01
CA HIS A 178 17.96 7.93 16.98
C HIS A 178 18.05 6.47 17.46
N ARG A 179 17.37 6.09 18.55
CA ARG A 179 17.37 4.69 19.04
C ARG A 179 16.18 3.92 18.47
N LEU A 180 16.45 2.70 18.02
CA LEU A 180 15.41 1.74 17.64
C LEU A 180 14.64 1.34 18.91
N LYS A 181 13.32 1.54 18.92
CA LYS A 181 12.49 1.06 20.04
C LYS A 181 12.57 -0.48 20.11
N PRO A 182 12.50 -1.08 21.32
CA PRO A 182 12.38 -2.53 21.44
C PRO A 182 11.10 -2.97 20.74
N ILE A 183 11.25 -3.59 19.56
CA ILE A 183 10.13 -4.21 18.88
C ILE A 183 9.99 -5.60 19.52
N ALA A 184 9.02 -5.73 20.43
CA ALA A 184 8.72 -7.02 21.02
C ALA A 184 8.27 -7.99 19.91
N ARG A 185 8.97 -9.13 19.77
CA ARG A 185 8.41 -10.27 19.06
C ARG A 185 7.11 -10.63 19.77
N SER A 186 5.97 -10.53 19.10
CA SER A 186 4.82 -11.35 19.47
C SER A 186 5.22 -12.78 19.15
N SER A 187 5.69 -13.51 20.17
CA SER A 187 5.92 -14.95 20.09
C SER A 187 4.63 -15.62 19.64
N HIS A 188 4.63 -16.15 18.42
CA HIS A 188 3.70 -17.17 18.00
C HIS A 188 4.41 -18.52 18.06
#